data_AF-A0A3D4IH98-F1
#
_entry.id   AF-A0A3D4IH98-F1
#
_cell.length_a   1.000
_cell.length_b   1.000
_cell.length_c   1.000
_cell.angle_alpha   90.00
_cell.angle_beta   90.00
_cell.angle_gamma   90.00
#
_symmetry.space_group_name_H-M   'P 1'
#
loop_
_entity.id
_entity.type
_entity.pdbx_description
1 polymer ?
#
loop_
_entity_poly.entity_id
_entity_poly.type
_entity_poly.pdbx_seq_one_letter_code
_entity_poly.pdbx_strand_id
1 'polypeptide(L)' 'MDYQYEKLGSCALLAAIEPLTGQRDAKVYDQRTMLEYTDFMESLVEEYPLAKKIILVQDNLSTHKPGSFYTHRCASRKA' A
#
# COMPACT_ATOMS: atom_id res chain seq x y z
N MET A 1 -3.28 -24.79 32.18
CA MET A 1 -4.07 -23.55 31.96
C MET A 1 -3.86 -23.23 30.51
N ASP A 2 -4.82 -23.64 29.69
CA ASP A 2 -4.62 -23.76 28.26
C ASP A 2 -5.24 -22.53 27.60
N TYR A 3 -4.39 -21.52 27.37
CA TYR A 3 -4.79 -20.35 26.62
C TYR A 3 -4.87 -20.74 25.14
N GLN A 4 -6.10 -20.96 24.66
CA GLN A 4 -6.36 -21.07 23.24
C GLN A 4 -6.49 -19.67 22.66
N TYR A 5 -5.71 -19.41 21.62
CA TYR A 5 -5.79 -18.15 20.86
C TYR A 5 -6.98 -18.21 19.91
N GLU A 6 -7.92 -17.29 20.04
CA GLU A 6 -9.00 -17.09 19.08
C GLU A 6 -8.63 -15.95 18.11
N LYS A 7 -8.62 -16.26 16.80
CA LYS A 7 -8.35 -15.26 15.76
C LYS A 7 -9.63 -14.49 15.44
N LEU A 8 -9.73 -13.25 15.94
CA LEU A 8 -10.90 -12.37 15.76
C LEU A 8 -10.91 -11.63 14.40
N GLY A 9 -10.50 -12.31 13.33
CA GLY A 9 -10.40 -11.75 11.98
C GLY A 9 -8.97 -11.42 11.52
N SER A 10 -8.86 -10.77 10.36
CA SER A 10 -7.59 -10.29 9.80
C SER A 10 -7.81 -9.05 8.96
N CYS A 11 -6.83 -8.15 8.98
CA CYS A 11 -6.74 -6.99 8.09
C CYS A 11 -5.45 -7.10 7.26
N ALA A 12 -5.32 -6.23 6.26
CA ALA A 12 -4.08 -6.03 5.53
C ALA A 12 -3.36 -4.78 6.03
N LEU A 13 -2.06 -4.92 6.30
CA LEU A 13 -1.17 -3.81 6.57
C LEU A 13 -0.32 -3.58 5.33
N LEU A 14 -0.46 -2.40 4.71
CA LEU A 14 0.49 -1.92 3.72
C LEU A 14 1.42 -0.93 4.40
N ALA A 15 2.72 -1.11 4.18
CA ALA A 15 3.75 -0.28 4.79
C ALA A 15 4.86 0.05 3.79
N ALA A 16 5.35 1.27 3.85
CA ALA A 16 6.54 1.75 3.16
C ALA A 16 7.55 2.23 4.20
N ILE A 17 8.83 2.04 3.93
CA ILE A 17 9.91 2.48 4.80
C ILE A 17 10.89 3.26 3.96
N GLU A 18 11.15 4.51 4.33
CA GLU A 18 12.23 5.30 3.75
C GLU A 18 13.57 4.80 4.32
N PRO A 19 14.46 4.20 3.51
CA PRO A 19 15.64 3.52 4.06
C PRO A 19 16.64 4.44 4.75
N LEU A 20 16.77 5.68 4.28
CA LEU A 20 17.77 6.63 4.77
C LEU A 20 17.40 7.21 6.14
N THR A 21 16.14 7.58 6.33
CA THR A 21 15.66 8.22 7.56
C THR A 21 15.03 7.22 8.53
N GLY A 22 14.59 6.07 8.03
CA GLY A 22 13.81 5.10 8.78
C GLY A 22 12.36 5.52 8.99
N GLN A 23 11.87 6.55 8.30
CA GLN A 23 10.44 6.93 8.31
C GLN A 23 9.59 5.76 7.81
N ARG A 24 8.43 5.55 8.43
CA ARG A 24 7.53 4.44 8.14
C ARG A 24 6.12 4.95 7.99
N ASP A 25 5.55 4.72 6.82
CA ASP A 25 4.18 5.08 6.49
C ASP A 25 3.39 3.80 6.32
N ALA A 26 2.30 3.68 7.06
CA ALA A 26 1.55 2.44 7.14
C ALA A 26 0.05 2.72 7.19
N LYS A 27 -0.71 1.95 6.42
CA LYS A 27 -2.18 2.00 6.40
C LYS A 27 -2.75 0.61 6.56
N VAL A 28 -3.83 0.54 7.33
CA VAL A 28 -4.59 -0.68 7.56
C VAL A 28 -5.80 -0.66 6.63
N TYR A 29 -6.02 -1.78 5.95
CA TYR A 29 -7.13 -2.01 5.04
C TYR A 29 -7.85 -3.30 5.43
N ASP A 30 -9.12 -3.42 5.04
CA ASP A 30 -9.90 -4.63 5.30
C ASP A 30 -9.42 -5.81 4.46
N GLN A 31 -8.97 -5.56 3.22
CA GLN A 31 -8.45 -6.57 2.31
C GLN A 31 -7.09 -6.17 1.75
N ARG A 32 -6.48 -7.07 0.97
CA ARG A 32 -5.25 -6.80 0.23
C ARG A 32 -5.50 -6.91 -1.27
N THR A 33 -6.16 -5.88 -1.79
CA THR A 33 -6.52 -5.75 -3.20
C THR A 33 -5.60 -4.79 -3.94
N MET A 34 -5.74 -4.78 -5.25
CA MET A 34 -5.07 -3.81 -6.12
C MET A 34 -5.54 -2.37 -5.87
N LEU A 35 -6.79 -2.20 -5.42
CA LEU A 35 -7.38 -0.89 -5.12
C LEU A 35 -6.71 -0.26 -3.89
N GLU A 36 -6.65 -1.01 -2.78
CA GLU A 36 -6.02 -0.56 -1.55
C GLU A 36 -4.53 -0.30 -1.74
N TYR A 37 -3.87 -1.12 -2.58
CA TYR A 37 -2.50 -0.87 -2.98
C TYR A 37 -2.34 0.44 -3.77
N THR A 38 -3.17 0.71 -4.78
CA THR A 38 -3.07 1.96 -5.55
C THR A 38 -3.35 3.17 -4.67
N ASP A 39 -4.36 3.13 -3.80
CA ASP A 39 -4.65 4.17 -2.81
C ASP A 39 -3.45 4.46 -1.89
N PHE A 40 -2.82 3.41 -1.36
CA PHE A 40 -1.63 3.55 -0.53
C PHE A 40 -0.49 4.25 -1.28
N MET A 41 -0.25 3.87 -2.54
CA MET A 41 0.81 4.46 -3.36
C MET A 41 0.52 5.90 -3.77
N GLU A 42 -0.75 6.28 -3.96
CA GLU A 42 -1.14 7.67 -4.19
C GLU A 42 -0.79 8.54 -2.98
N SER A 43 -1.15 8.11 -1.76
CA SER A 43 -0.75 8.84 -0.55
C SER A 43 0.76 8.90 -0.37
N LEU A 44 1.48 7.84 -0.71
CA LEU A 44 2.94 7.83 -0.62
C LEU A 44 3.56 8.86 -1.57
N VAL A 45 3.02 9.06 -2.78
CA VAL A 45 3.55 10.05 -3.72
C VAL A 45 3.30 11.49 -3.23
N GLU A 46 2.16 11.74 -2.58
CA GLU A 46 1.82 13.05 -2.03
C GLU A 46 2.80 13.51 -0.94
N GLU A 47 3.44 12.57 -0.23
CA GLU A 47 4.45 12.87 0.78
C GLU A 47 5.78 13.39 0.20
N TYR A 48 6.06 13.12 -1.10
CA TYR A 48 7.31 13.53 -1.76
C TYR A 48 7.05 14.44 -2.97
N PRO A 49 6.43 15.63 -2.79
CA PRO A 49 6.01 16.49 -3.90
C PRO A 49 7.18 17.08 -4.71
N LEU A 50 8.38 17.12 -4.11
CA LEU A 50 9.60 17.61 -4.76
C LEU A 50 10.43 16.48 -5.42
N ALA A 51 10.06 15.22 -5.22
CA ALA A 51 10.80 14.11 -5.79
C ALA A 51 10.54 14.02 -7.30
N LYS A 52 11.60 14.12 -8.10
CA LYS A 52 11.52 13.90 -9.56
C LYS A 52 11.24 12.44 -9.91
N LYS A 53 11.63 11.52 -9.03
CA LYS A 53 11.48 10.07 -9.18
C LYS A 53 11.54 9.42 -7.81
N ILE A 54 10.58 8.55 -7.52
CA ILE A 54 10.60 7.66 -6.36
C ILE A 54 11.04 6.28 -6.84
N ILE A 55 12.04 5.69 -6.19
CA ILE A 55 12.50 4.32 -6.47
C ILE A 55 11.92 3.41 -5.41
N LEU A 56 11.05 2.51 -5.84
CA LEU A 56 10.38 1.55 -4.96
C LEU A 56 11.07 0.20 -5.06
N VAL A 57 11.40 -0.36 -3.90
CA VAL A 57 11.80 -1.77 -3.77
C VAL A 57 10.63 -2.49 -3.11
N GLN A 58 10.06 -3.44 -3.82
CA GLN A 58 8.83 -4.12 -3.41
C GLN A 58 9.08 -5.62 -3.25
N ASP A 59 8.24 -6.27 -2.47
CA ASP A 59 8.23 -7.72 -2.41
C ASP A 59 7.63 -8.32 -3.70
N ASN A 60 7.82 -9.62 -3.89
CA ASN A 60 7.39 -10.33 -5.10
C ASN A 60 5.92 -10.78 -5.00
N LEU A 61 4.98 -9.83 -4.93
CA LEU A 61 3.55 -10.10 -4.83
C LEU A 61 2.79 -9.64 -6.09
N SER A 62 1.75 -10.40 -6.45
CA SER A 62 1.02 -10.25 -7.72
C SER A 62 0.31 -8.89 -7.89
N THR A 63 0.11 -8.18 -6.78
CA THR A 63 -0.45 -6.82 -6.68
C THR A 63 0.54 -5.73 -7.06
N HIS A 64 1.85 -6.02 -7.14
CA HIS A 64 2.91 -5.05 -7.44
C HIS A 64 3.27 -5.05 -8.92
N LYS A 65 2.28 -4.89 -9.80
CA LYS A 65 2.50 -4.82 -11.25
C LYS A 65 2.22 -3.40 -11.75
N PRO A 66 2.95 -2.89 -12.75
CA PRO A 66 2.64 -1.59 -13.35
C PRO A 66 1.19 -1.45 -13.80
N GLY A 67 0.57 -2.55 -14.26
CA GLY A 67 -0.85 -2.60 -14.64
C GLY A 67 -1.82 -2.20 -13.51
N SER A 68 -1.42 -2.34 -12.25
CA SER A 68 -2.24 -1.97 -11.09
C SER A 68 -2.61 -0.50 -11.05
N PHE A 69 -1.73 0.37 -11.54
CA PHE A 69 -1.99 1.79 -11.65
C PHE A 69 -2.92 2.14 -12.83
N TYR A 70 -2.90 1.33 -13.91
CA TYR A 70 -3.71 1.59 -15.11
C TYR A 70 -5.15 1.12 -14.97
N THR A 71 -5.40 0.01 -14.27
CA THR A 71 -6.75 -0.55 -14.10
C THR A 71 -7.68 0.37 -13.32
N HIS A 72 -7.16 1.27 -12.48
CA HIS A 72 -7.98 2.12 -11.60
C HIS A 72 -8.00 3.62 -11.94
N ARG A 73 -7.12 4.11 -12.81
CA ARG A 73 -7.20 5.51 -13.31
C ARG A 73 -8.47 5.83 -14.11
N CYS A 74 -9.25 4.82 -14.52
CA CYS A 74 -10.55 5.03 -15.17
C CYS A 74 -11.76 5.03 -14.21
N ALA A 75 -11.59 4.75 -12.91
CA ALA A 75 -12.71 4.65 -11.97
C ALA A 75 -12.95 5.92 -11.12
N SER A 76 -11.98 6.84 -11.00
CA SER A 76 -12.09 8.02 -10.10
C SER A 76 -12.07 9.40 -10.77
N ARG A 77 -12.29 9.49 -12.10
CA ARG A 77 -12.63 10.77 -12.76
C ARG A 77 -14.01 10.72 -13.39
N LYS A 78 -15.03 10.61 -12.53
CA LYS A 78 -16.33 11.23 -12.79
C LYS A 78 -16.57 12.23 -11.65
N ALA A 79 -16.05 13.43 -11.85
CA ALA A 79 -16.59 14.66 -11.29
C ALA A 79 -17.11 15.49 -12.47
#